data_AF-A0A9D7F3M8-F1
#
_entry.id   AF-A0A9D7F3M8-F1
#
_cell.length_a   1.000
_cell.length_b   1.000
_cell.length_c   1.000
_cell.angle_alpha   90.00
_cell.angle_beta   90.00
_cell.angle_gamma   90.00
#
_symmetry.space_group_name_H-M   'P 1'
#
loop_
_entity.id
_entity.type
_entity.pdbx_description
1 polymer ?
#
loop_
_entity_poly.entity_id
_entity_poly.type
_entity_poly.pdbx_seq_one_letter_code
_entity_poly.pdbx_strand_id
1 'polypeptide(L)'
;MKNFFQATAVWLVVVILLSIGCGQPRLGNLSPNPGPPGAIVEVIGSNLSLSNVIWDAGTANETVIPSSFLSSRFFTVPLNATAGAHPVRLKKGNSLSTETIVFNVVGNVLRRQPRIDYITCSQFSIDANNQASFFLLISGANIDVGAKVRINGASQAAFVSNVLRNNTMTVTDPTTLAYPIPNYCMLWTALSNQSPGSSIDVQVENLDGGMSNVVAYTVATSLATLDSDADGLPDDWENDGLDADGDGTVDVDLPALGADPHRKDLFVEVDWMNGFAPNNAIWAAIEGIFTNAPVLNANGVMGIALHIDRGQAGAGGGGGTVIPASTFIRYDDVAMGIPNAAVNLHTLKTTNFNNNRLNVYRYCIFANDSGHSPGSSGQAENIPANDFYVSLGAFIPIGGTNNQQIGTFVHELGHMINLRHGGFENLHRKPPYNSIMRYGDPGQFPGIDTNCNNNGDAVFTFSQGMRAPLNENVLNENIGVCDNIPFDWTGNGMIQNPVSVSINGDALLGNLLDSPDWGSLILNFRAAGSGWGNN
;
A
#
# COMPACT_ATOMS: atom_id res chain seq x y z
N MET A 1 24.77 29.71 -16.57
CA MET A 1 23.47 29.08 -16.22
C MET A 1 23.60 27.71 -15.54
N LYS A 2 24.74 26.97 -15.67
CA LYS A 2 25.01 25.72 -14.92
C LYS A 2 25.09 25.86 -13.39
N ASN A 3 25.49 27.03 -12.87
CA ASN A 3 25.53 27.28 -11.41
C ASN A 3 24.23 27.86 -10.84
N PHE A 4 23.21 28.07 -11.67
CA PHE A 4 21.97 28.71 -11.22
C PHE A 4 20.95 27.70 -10.69
N PHE A 5 20.90 26.47 -11.22
CA PHE A 5 19.93 25.44 -10.79
C PHE A 5 20.32 24.70 -9.50
N GLN A 6 21.60 24.39 -9.28
CA GLN A 6 22.08 23.93 -7.96
C GLN A 6 21.95 25.01 -6.89
N ALA A 7 22.03 26.29 -7.30
CA ALA A 7 21.80 27.40 -6.39
C ALA A 7 20.31 27.60 -6.14
N THR A 8 19.40 27.64 -7.12
CA THR A 8 18.00 28.04 -6.89
C THR A 8 17.17 27.02 -6.12
N ALA A 9 17.39 25.72 -6.27
CA ALA A 9 16.72 24.71 -5.42
C ALA A 9 17.23 24.78 -3.97
N VAL A 10 18.54 25.02 -3.77
CA VAL A 10 19.14 25.24 -2.46
C VAL A 10 18.74 26.61 -1.88
N TRP A 11 18.56 27.64 -2.70
CA TRP A 11 18.20 29.00 -2.29
C TRP A 11 16.70 29.14 -1.99
N LEU A 12 15.80 28.43 -2.69
CA LEU A 12 14.38 28.41 -2.32
C LEU A 12 14.18 27.69 -0.98
N VAL A 13 14.91 26.58 -0.75
CA VAL A 13 14.95 25.89 0.54
C VAL A 13 15.60 26.78 1.62
N VAL A 14 16.71 27.48 1.32
CA VAL A 14 17.39 28.39 2.27
C VAL A 14 16.58 29.64 2.60
N VAL A 15 15.85 30.24 1.64
CA VAL A 15 15.03 31.43 1.87
C VAL A 15 13.75 31.08 2.64
N ILE A 16 13.17 29.89 2.41
CA ILE A 16 12.09 29.38 3.27
C ILE A 16 12.65 29.09 4.68
N LEU A 17 13.82 28.45 4.80
CA LEU A 17 14.50 28.15 6.08
C LEU A 17 14.89 29.39 6.91
N LEU A 18 15.15 30.54 6.27
CA LEU A 18 15.46 31.80 6.96
C LEU A 18 14.24 32.49 7.59
N SER A 19 13.02 32.03 7.29
CA SER A 19 11.77 32.59 7.84
C SER A 19 11.08 31.69 8.87
N ILE A 20 11.53 30.45 9.05
CA ILE A 20 10.98 29.47 10.00
C ILE A 20 11.67 29.60 11.37
N GLY A 21 11.30 30.64 12.11
CA GLY A 21 11.36 30.68 13.59
C GLY A 21 12.69 30.31 14.26
N CYS A 22 13.40 31.36 14.71
CA CYS A 22 14.53 31.35 15.66
C CYS A 22 14.18 30.83 17.08
N GLY A 23 13.17 29.95 17.20
CA GLY A 23 12.68 29.39 18.46
C GLY A 23 13.43 28.13 18.87
N GLN A 24 13.72 28.04 20.17
CA GLN A 24 14.24 26.84 20.83
C GLN A 24 13.31 25.63 20.53
N PRO A 25 13.85 24.44 20.20
CA PRO A 25 13.04 23.26 19.98
C PRO A 25 12.38 22.82 21.29
N ARG A 26 11.12 22.40 21.24
CA ARG A 26 10.38 21.90 22.41
C ARG A 26 10.12 20.42 22.28
N LEU A 27 10.55 19.66 23.28
CA LEU A 27 10.30 18.22 23.39
C LEU A 27 9.11 18.01 24.34
N GLY A 28 7.94 17.74 23.78
CA GLY A 28 6.70 17.57 24.56
C GLY A 28 6.44 16.12 24.97
N ASN A 29 6.60 15.18 24.03
CA ASN A 29 6.46 13.75 24.29
C ASN A 29 7.26 12.91 23.27
N LEU A 30 7.44 11.63 23.58
CA LEU A 30 7.97 10.59 22.69
C LEU A 30 6.91 9.50 22.53
N SER A 31 6.67 9.06 21.29
CA SER A 31 5.68 8.03 21.00
C SER A 31 6.23 7.02 19.98
N PRO A 32 6.24 5.71 20.28
CA PRO A 32 5.96 5.12 21.60
C PRO A 32 7.06 5.49 22.63
N ASN A 33 6.77 5.26 23.91
CA ASN A 33 7.74 5.23 25.00
C ASN A 33 7.09 4.42 26.14
N PRO A 34 7.59 3.22 26.49
CA PRO A 34 8.86 2.60 26.10
C PRO A 34 8.90 2.05 24.66
N GLY A 35 10.08 1.58 24.22
CA GLY A 35 10.23 0.83 22.96
C GLY A 35 11.59 0.09 22.88
N PRO A 36 11.70 -0.97 22.07
CA PRO A 36 12.94 -1.73 21.92
C PRO A 36 13.96 -1.01 21.01
N PRO A 37 15.24 -1.42 21.02
CA PRO A 37 16.21 -0.97 20.02
C PRO A 37 15.70 -1.19 18.59
N GLY A 38 15.86 -0.17 17.75
CA GLY A 38 15.39 -0.21 16.38
C GLY A 38 13.94 0.24 16.15
N ALA A 39 13.15 0.49 17.19
CA ALA A 39 11.82 1.06 17.03
C ALA A 39 11.89 2.51 16.51
N ILE A 40 10.95 2.93 15.65
CA ILE A 40 10.81 4.34 15.28
C ILE A 40 9.97 5.07 16.32
N VAL A 41 10.47 6.23 16.74
CA VAL A 41 9.86 7.10 17.73
C VAL A 41 9.51 8.43 17.07
N GLU A 42 8.26 8.85 17.19
CA GLU A 42 7.82 10.21 16.89
C GLU A 42 8.12 11.12 18.08
N VAL A 43 8.77 12.24 17.78
CA VAL A 43 8.96 13.37 18.68
C VAL A 43 7.75 14.29 18.55
N ILE A 44 6.95 14.34 19.60
CA ILE A 44 5.80 15.24 19.69
C ILE A 44 6.27 16.52 20.36
N GLY A 45 6.17 17.65 19.65
CA GLY A 45 6.73 18.90 20.11
C GLY A 45 6.50 20.05 19.14
N SER A 46 7.22 21.14 19.33
CA SER A 46 7.16 22.31 18.46
C SER A 46 8.56 22.83 18.13
N ASN A 47 8.66 23.64 17.06
CA ASN A 47 9.92 24.15 16.54
C ASN A 47 10.93 23.04 16.20
N LEU A 48 10.47 21.91 15.67
CA LEU A 48 11.31 20.74 15.36
C LEU A 48 12.14 20.89 14.08
N SER A 49 11.87 21.89 13.25
CA SER A 49 12.63 22.13 12.01
C SER A 49 14.09 22.46 12.33
N LEU A 50 15.02 21.84 11.61
CA LEU A 50 16.47 21.94 11.75
C LEU A 50 17.02 21.52 13.13
N SER A 51 16.23 20.86 13.98
CA SER A 51 16.75 20.25 15.20
C SER A 51 17.20 18.81 14.97
N ASN A 52 18.11 18.35 15.82
CA ASN A 52 18.58 16.98 15.93
C ASN A 52 18.11 16.37 17.25
N VAL A 53 18.03 15.04 17.29
CA VAL A 53 17.79 14.30 18.54
C VAL A 53 19.13 14.04 19.23
N ILE A 54 19.19 14.39 20.51
CA ILE A 54 20.30 14.08 21.41
C ILE A 54 19.87 12.90 22.27
N TRP A 55 20.54 11.78 22.08
CA TRP A 55 20.39 10.57 22.86
C TRP A 55 21.34 10.57 24.05
N ASP A 56 20.93 9.96 25.17
CA ASP A 56 21.72 9.90 26.40
C ASP A 56 22.21 11.28 26.89
N ALA A 57 21.35 12.28 26.71
CA ALA A 57 21.63 13.67 27.00
C ALA A 57 22.04 13.91 28.46
N GLY A 58 23.16 14.60 28.66
CA GLY A 58 23.74 14.89 29.97
C GLY A 58 24.51 13.72 30.60
N THR A 59 24.65 12.59 29.92
CA THR A 59 25.44 11.45 30.38
C THR A 59 26.80 11.37 29.66
N ALA A 60 27.65 10.42 30.06
CA ALA A 60 28.92 10.16 29.37
C ALA A 60 28.75 9.59 27.95
N ASN A 61 27.56 9.07 27.62
CA ASN A 61 27.25 8.46 26.33
C ASN A 61 26.44 9.40 25.42
N GLU A 62 26.35 10.70 25.75
CA GLU A 62 25.60 11.68 24.96
C GLU A 62 26.04 11.65 23.49
N THR A 63 25.07 11.50 22.59
CA THR A 63 25.34 11.48 21.15
C THR A 63 24.20 12.08 20.35
N VAL A 64 24.52 12.62 19.17
CA VAL A 64 23.53 13.04 18.18
C VAL A 64 23.17 11.82 17.33
N ILE A 65 21.88 11.50 17.24
CA ILE A 65 21.42 10.38 16.41
C ILE A 65 20.70 10.88 15.14
N PRO A 66 20.71 10.10 14.05
CA PRO A 66 19.97 10.45 12.84
C PRO A 66 18.49 10.72 13.12
N SER A 67 17.93 11.72 12.45
CA SER A 67 16.51 12.06 12.52
C SER A 67 15.94 12.35 11.13
N SER A 68 14.62 12.51 11.06
CA SER A 68 13.90 12.82 9.81
C SER A 68 14.43 14.08 9.09
N PHE A 69 14.10 14.22 7.81
CA PHE A 69 14.62 15.30 6.98
C PHE A 69 14.31 16.68 7.57
N LEU A 70 15.37 17.49 7.68
CA LEU A 70 15.33 18.87 8.20
C LEU A 70 14.54 19.01 9.50
N SER A 71 14.43 17.95 10.31
CA SER A 71 13.68 17.98 11.56
C SER A 71 14.05 16.85 12.52
N SER A 72 13.76 17.04 13.80
CA SER A 72 13.87 15.96 14.78
C SER A 72 12.55 15.21 14.96
N ARG A 73 11.68 15.13 13.95
CA ARG A 73 10.32 14.60 14.10
C ARG A 73 10.30 13.09 14.33
N PHE A 74 11.18 12.35 13.67
CA PHE A 74 11.33 10.91 13.88
C PHE A 74 12.78 10.53 14.12
N PHE A 75 13.01 9.48 14.91
CA PHE A 75 14.31 8.82 15.04
C PHE A 75 14.12 7.31 15.27
N THR A 76 15.16 6.53 15.00
CA THR A 76 15.23 5.11 15.36
C THR A 76 15.96 4.96 16.70
N VAL A 77 15.38 4.22 17.65
CA VAL A 77 16.04 3.91 18.92
C VAL A 77 17.39 3.26 18.63
N PRO A 78 18.52 3.74 19.19
CA PRO A 78 19.84 3.23 18.87
C PRO A 78 19.94 1.71 19.06
N LEU A 79 20.55 1.04 18.09
CA LEU A 79 20.58 -0.42 18.01
C LEU A 79 21.38 -1.08 19.14
N ASN A 80 22.31 -0.33 19.71
CA ASN A 80 23.15 -0.74 20.84
C ASN A 80 22.66 -0.18 22.18
N ALA A 81 21.48 0.46 22.22
CA ALA A 81 20.92 0.97 23.47
C ALA A 81 20.64 -0.19 24.43
N THR A 82 21.08 -0.03 25.68
CA THR A 82 20.87 -1.02 26.73
C THR A 82 19.46 -0.90 27.30
N ALA A 83 18.89 -1.97 27.85
CA ALA A 83 17.61 -1.88 28.54
C ALA A 83 17.70 -0.89 29.72
N GLY A 84 16.73 0.02 29.83
CA GLY A 84 16.69 1.03 30.88
C GLY A 84 16.41 2.45 30.40
N ALA A 85 16.71 3.42 31.26
CA ALA A 85 16.39 4.83 31.07
C ALA A 85 17.47 5.55 30.23
N HIS A 86 17.04 6.18 29.14
CA HIS A 86 17.88 6.99 28.25
C HIS A 86 17.30 8.42 28.13
N PRO A 87 17.98 9.45 28.66
CA PRO A 87 17.50 10.83 28.56
C PRO A 87 17.62 11.36 27.11
N VAL A 88 16.53 11.92 26.60
CA VAL A 88 16.43 12.47 25.24
C VAL A 88 16.19 13.98 25.30
N ARG A 89 16.90 14.73 24.46
CA ARG A 89 16.73 16.17 24.25
C ARG A 89 16.76 16.50 22.76
N LEU A 90 16.35 17.72 22.41
CA LEU A 90 16.47 18.23 21.04
C LEU A 90 17.52 19.34 20.97
N LYS A 91 18.25 19.44 19.85
CA LYS A 91 19.25 20.49 19.64
C LYS A 91 19.04 21.17 18.29
N LYS A 92 18.84 22.49 18.28
CA LYS A 92 18.79 23.33 17.08
C LYS A 92 19.92 24.35 17.14
N GLY A 93 20.90 24.24 16.24
CA GLY A 93 22.14 25.03 16.34
C GLY A 93 22.80 24.83 17.72
N ASN A 94 22.94 25.92 18.49
CA ASN A 94 23.46 25.88 19.85
C ASN A 94 22.38 25.79 20.95
N SER A 95 21.10 25.85 20.58
CA SER A 95 19.98 25.82 21.53
C SER A 95 19.48 24.40 21.76
N LEU A 96 19.47 23.95 23.02
CA LEU A 96 18.89 22.68 23.43
C LEU A 96 17.43 22.87 23.88
N SER A 97 16.58 21.85 23.81
CA SER A 97 15.27 21.85 24.48
C SER A 97 15.45 22.02 25.99
N THR A 98 14.56 22.78 26.64
CA THR A 98 14.53 22.88 28.11
C THR A 98 14.11 21.53 28.70
N GLU A 99 13.19 20.87 28.02
CA GLU A 99 12.65 19.57 28.38
C GLU A 99 13.66 18.46 28.06
N THR A 100 13.76 17.51 28.98
CA THR A 100 14.41 16.21 28.82
C THR A 100 13.35 15.15 29.08
N ILE A 101 13.15 14.23 28.13
CA ILE A 101 12.26 13.09 28.33
C ILE A 101 13.10 11.84 28.44
N VAL A 102 12.82 11.02 29.45
CA VAL A 102 13.44 9.71 29.58
C VAL A 102 12.70 8.74 28.67
N PHE A 103 13.40 8.24 27.66
CA PHE A 103 12.96 7.10 26.87
C PHE A 103 13.38 5.81 27.58
N ASN A 104 12.43 4.90 27.80
CA ASN A 104 12.73 3.61 28.41
C ASN A 104 12.91 2.55 27.32
N VAL A 105 14.15 2.08 27.17
CA VAL A 105 14.48 0.98 26.26
C VAL A 105 14.10 -0.34 26.92
N VAL A 106 13.29 -1.13 26.21
CA VAL A 106 12.94 -2.51 26.62
C VAL A 106 13.86 -3.54 25.96
N GLY A 107 13.65 -4.82 26.26
CA GLY A 107 14.45 -5.91 25.71
C GLY A 107 14.50 -5.91 24.17
N ASN A 108 15.55 -6.54 23.63
CA ASN A 108 15.74 -6.65 22.18
C ASN A 108 14.60 -7.43 21.53
N VAL A 109 14.12 -6.91 20.40
CA VAL A 109 13.18 -7.62 19.51
C VAL A 109 13.92 -8.06 18.25
N LEU A 110 13.37 -9.07 17.58
CA LEU A 110 13.88 -9.53 16.30
C LEU A 110 13.75 -8.40 15.26
N ARG A 111 14.86 -7.98 14.66
CA ARG A 111 14.87 -7.03 13.54
C ARG A 111 14.80 -7.76 12.21
N ARG A 112 13.92 -7.30 11.33
CA ARG A 112 13.78 -7.79 9.94
C ARG A 112 14.55 -6.89 8.99
N GLN A 113 14.92 -7.46 7.84
CA GLN A 113 15.52 -6.71 6.74
C GLN A 113 14.54 -5.64 6.23
N PRO A 114 15.05 -4.49 5.74
CA PRO A 114 14.21 -3.49 5.10
C PRO A 114 13.60 -4.05 3.82
N ARG A 115 12.40 -3.63 3.49
CA ARG A 115 11.68 -4.01 2.26
C ARG A 115 11.31 -2.76 1.50
N ILE A 116 11.52 -2.76 0.18
CA ILE A 116 11.05 -1.70 -0.71
C ILE A 116 9.72 -2.17 -1.29
N ASP A 117 8.68 -1.33 -1.19
CA ASP A 117 7.34 -1.62 -1.69
C ASP A 117 7.04 -0.75 -2.91
N TYR A 118 7.38 0.54 -2.86
CA TYR A 118 7.24 1.44 -4.00
C TYR A 118 8.49 2.28 -4.24
N ILE A 119 8.73 2.57 -5.51
CA ILE A 119 9.71 3.54 -5.97
C ILE A 119 9.00 4.51 -6.90
N THR A 120 9.01 5.79 -6.53
CA THR A 120 8.38 6.89 -7.25
C THR A 120 9.42 8.01 -7.45
N CYS A 121 9.09 9.06 -8.18
CA CYS A 121 9.99 10.19 -8.35
C CYS A 121 9.30 11.54 -8.21
N SER A 122 10.09 12.59 -8.01
CA SER A 122 9.61 13.97 -8.03
C SER A 122 10.68 14.91 -8.56
N GLN A 123 10.25 16.10 -8.98
CA GLN A 123 11.11 17.15 -9.55
C GLN A 123 11.98 16.63 -10.70
N PHE A 124 11.38 15.84 -11.58
CA PHE A 124 12.07 15.26 -12.72
C PHE A 124 12.34 16.31 -13.80
N SER A 125 13.53 16.23 -14.39
CA SER A 125 13.94 17.11 -15.48
C SER A 125 14.95 16.40 -16.38
N ILE A 126 14.94 16.72 -17.67
CA ILE A 126 15.96 16.29 -18.64
C ILE A 126 16.66 17.54 -19.17
N ASP A 127 17.99 17.55 -19.11
CA ASP A 127 18.79 18.68 -19.57
C ASP A 127 19.06 18.65 -21.09
N ALA A 128 19.70 19.70 -21.61
CA ALA A 128 20.05 19.80 -23.02
C ALA A 128 21.05 18.74 -23.52
N ASN A 129 21.70 17.99 -22.61
CA ASN A 129 22.59 16.87 -22.94
C ASN A 129 21.87 15.51 -22.83
N ASN A 130 20.54 15.52 -22.72
CA ASN A 130 19.71 14.34 -22.50
C ASN A 130 20.05 13.59 -21.21
N GLN A 131 20.29 14.33 -20.13
CA GLN A 131 20.56 13.76 -18.81
C GLN A 131 19.44 14.09 -17.82
N ALA A 132 18.91 13.05 -17.18
CA ALA A 132 17.85 13.16 -16.20
C ALA A 132 18.38 13.50 -14.80
N SER A 133 17.66 14.37 -14.10
CA SER A 133 17.85 14.69 -12.68
C SER A 133 16.51 14.74 -11.96
N PHE A 134 16.42 14.12 -10.78
CA PHE A 134 15.17 13.94 -10.03
C PHE A 134 15.46 13.54 -8.57
N PHE A 135 14.46 13.64 -7.72
CA PHE A 135 14.43 12.92 -6.45
C PHE A 135 13.77 11.57 -6.65
N LEU A 136 14.44 10.51 -6.21
CA LEU A 136 13.88 9.17 -6.11
C LEU A 136 13.28 9.01 -4.72
N LEU A 137 12.02 8.62 -4.67
CA LEU A 137 11.25 8.40 -3.45
C LEU A 137 11.06 6.88 -3.29
N ILE A 138 11.47 6.36 -2.14
CA ILE A 138 11.45 4.92 -1.87
C ILE A 138 10.60 4.71 -0.62
N SER A 139 9.48 4.01 -0.74
CA SER A 139 8.64 3.69 0.40
C SER A 139 8.61 2.20 0.68
N GLY A 140 8.55 1.86 1.97
CA GLY A 140 8.55 0.46 2.36
C GLY A 140 8.68 0.22 3.86
N ALA A 141 8.75 -1.05 4.21
CA ALA A 141 8.68 -1.54 5.58
C ALA A 141 10.05 -1.76 6.22
N ASN A 142 10.10 -1.65 7.55
CA ASN A 142 11.27 -1.94 8.38
C ASN A 142 12.48 -1.07 8.03
N ILE A 143 12.26 0.14 7.53
CA ILE A 143 13.34 1.05 7.14
C ILE A 143 13.63 2.00 8.30
N ASP A 144 14.88 2.05 8.75
CA ASP A 144 15.27 2.93 9.85
C ASP A 144 15.30 4.42 9.46
N VAL A 145 15.05 5.29 10.43
CA VAL A 145 15.44 6.70 10.29
C VAL A 145 16.96 6.79 10.29
N GLY A 146 17.52 7.21 9.17
CA GLY A 146 18.96 7.23 8.93
C GLY A 146 19.47 6.09 8.05
N ALA A 147 18.58 5.22 7.56
CA ALA A 147 18.91 4.26 6.52
C ALA A 147 19.46 4.95 5.26
N LYS A 148 20.32 4.23 4.53
CA LYS A 148 20.95 4.69 3.29
C LYS A 148 20.25 4.06 2.10
N VAL A 149 20.34 4.75 0.96
CA VAL A 149 19.95 4.17 -0.33
C VAL A 149 21.22 3.75 -1.08
N ARG A 150 21.19 2.57 -1.69
CA ARG A 150 22.22 2.10 -2.61
C ARG A 150 21.66 2.15 -4.03
N ILE A 151 22.37 2.81 -4.94
CA ILE A 151 22.06 2.88 -6.36
C ILE A 151 23.18 2.20 -7.13
N ASN A 152 22.88 1.10 -7.81
CA ASN A 152 23.88 0.23 -8.46
C ASN A 152 25.02 -0.16 -7.49
N GLY A 153 24.67 -0.43 -6.23
CA GLY A 153 25.59 -0.74 -5.12
C GLY A 153 26.29 0.48 -4.48
N ALA A 154 26.29 1.64 -5.12
CA ALA A 154 26.91 2.85 -4.58
C ALA A 154 26.02 3.53 -3.53
N SER A 155 26.60 3.94 -2.40
CA SER A 155 25.85 4.65 -1.34
C SER A 155 25.46 6.05 -1.77
N GLN A 156 24.19 6.38 -1.60
CA GLN A 156 23.64 7.72 -1.78
C GLN A 156 23.19 8.29 -0.43
N ALA A 157 23.28 9.62 -0.32
CA ALA A 157 22.64 10.33 0.78
C ALA A 157 21.12 10.15 0.66
N ALA A 158 20.49 9.81 1.77
CA ALA A 158 19.05 9.64 1.85
C ALA A 158 18.51 10.27 3.13
N PHE A 159 17.24 10.64 3.10
CA PHE A 159 16.56 11.20 4.26
C PHE A 159 15.11 10.71 4.33
N VAL A 160 14.63 10.48 5.54
CA VAL A 160 13.25 10.05 5.78
C VAL A 160 12.33 11.27 5.86
N SER A 161 11.28 11.31 5.03
CA SER A 161 10.30 12.40 5.02
C SER A 161 9.03 12.07 5.80
N ASN A 162 8.56 10.83 5.66
CA ASN A 162 7.27 10.39 6.18
C ASN A 162 7.41 9.02 6.85
N VAL A 163 6.64 8.81 7.92
CA VAL A 163 6.55 7.54 8.64
C VAL A 163 5.07 7.24 8.88
N LEU A 164 4.64 6.05 8.51
CA LEU A 164 3.36 5.48 8.95
C LEU A 164 3.62 4.49 10.09
N ARG A 165 2.86 4.69 11.16
CA ARG A 165 2.75 3.75 12.27
C ARG A 165 1.39 3.09 12.15
N ASN A 166 1.38 1.77 12.00
CA ASN A 166 0.16 1.03 11.79
C ASN A 166 -0.74 1.10 13.05
N ASN A 167 -2.01 1.44 12.85
CA ASN A 167 -3.04 1.56 13.88
C ASN A 167 -4.18 0.54 13.73
N THR A 168 -4.16 -0.30 12.69
CA THR A 168 -5.25 -1.23 12.34
C THR A 168 -5.27 -2.51 13.19
N MET A 169 -4.16 -2.86 13.85
CA MET A 169 -4.12 -3.97 14.81
C MET A 169 -3.75 -3.43 16.20
N THR A 170 -4.76 -3.05 16.99
CA THR A 170 -4.57 -2.52 18.36
C THR A 170 -4.21 -3.62 19.38
N VAL A 171 -4.31 -4.89 18.99
CA VAL A 171 -4.22 -6.06 19.89
C VAL A 171 -2.90 -6.84 19.73
N THR A 172 -2.03 -6.43 18.80
CA THR A 172 -0.76 -7.11 18.60
C THR A 172 0.31 -6.63 19.58
N ASP A 173 1.01 -7.56 20.23
CA ASP A 173 2.11 -7.23 21.13
C ASP A 173 3.42 -7.07 20.33
N PRO A 174 3.95 -5.85 20.18
CA PRO A 174 5.17 -5.62 19.40
C PRO A 174 6.43 -6.28 20.01
N THR A 175 6.36 -6.80 21.24
CA THR A 175 7.47 -7.49 21.91
C THR A 175 7.48 -9.00 21.63
N THR A 176 6.33 -9.59 21.29
CA THR A 176 6.21 -11.02 20.99
C THR A 176 6.00 -11.30 19.50
N LEU A 177 5.54 -10.31 18.74
CA LEU A 177 5.43 -10.45 17.30
C LEU A 177 6.82 -10.62 16.67
N ALA A 178 7.02 -11.76 16.01
CA ALA A 178 8.18 -11.95 15.16
C ALA A 178 8.08 -11.20 13.81
N TYR A 179 6.92 -10.57 13.54
CA TYR A 179 6.53 -10.13 12.21
C TYR A 179 5.51 -8.97 12.11
N PRO A 180 5.52 -7.84 12.85
CA PRO A 180 4.86 -6.66 12.30
C PRO A 180 5.77 -5.98 11.27
N ILE A 181 5.18 -5.17 10.39
CA ILE A 181 5.85 -3.96 9.90
C ILE A 181 5.82 -2.97 11.08
N PRO A 182 6.89 -2.80 11.86
CA PRO A 182 6.87 -1.89 13.00
C PRO A 182 6.75 -0.44 12.52
N ASN A 183 7.25 -0.19 11.31
CA ASN A 183 7.31 1.11 10.68
C ASN A 183 7.34 0.98 9.16
N TYR A 184 6.60 1.87 8.51
CA TYR A 184 6.64 2.08 7.08
C TYR A 184 7.14 3.50 6.82
N CYS A 185 8.17 3.66 6.00
CA CYS A 185 8.85 4.95 5.80
C CYS A 185 8.96 5.30 4.34
N MET A 186 9.11 6.59 4.06
CA MET A 186 9.51 7.10 2.75
C MET A 186 10.88 7.78 2.85
N LEU A 187 11.82 7.33 2.03
CA LEU A 187 13.14 7.93 1.85
C LEU A 187 13.19 8.71 0.55
N TRP A 188 13.97 9.78 0.56
CA TRP A 188 14.28 10.56 -0.63
C TRP A 188 15.78 10.50 -0.88
N THR A 189 16.16 10.33 -2.13
CA THR A 189 17.56 10.46 -2.57
C THR A 189 17.62 11.24 -3.88
N ALA A 190 18.59 12.13 -4.01
CA ALA A 190 18.74 12.95 -5.21
C ALA A 190 19.63 12.24 -6.22
N LEU A 191 19.15 12.09 -7.45
CA LEU A 191 19.91 11.54 -8.57
C LEU A 191 20.07 12.60 -9.66
N SER A 192 21.25 12.60 -10.28
CA SER A 192 21.57 13.50 -11.39
C SER A 192 22.42 12.77 -12.41
N ASN A 193 22.45 13.31 -13.63
CA ASN A 193 23.21 12.76 -14.76
C ASN A 193 22.80 11.31 -15.11
N GLN A 194 21.53 10.96 -14.88
CA GLN A 194 21.01 9.64 -15.25
C GLN A 194 20.67 9.62 -16.74
N SER A 195 20.87 8.48 -17.40
CA SER A 195 20.47 8.34 -18.82
C SER A 195 18.97 8.01 -18.88
N PRO A 196 18.13 8.80 -19.59
CA PRO A 196 16.73 8.44 -19.81
C PRO A 196 16.59 7.03 -20.40
N GLY A 197 15.63 6.25 -19.90
CA GLY A 197 15.41 4.85 -20.28
C GLY A 197 16.37 3.83 -19.67
N SER A 198 17.38 4.26 -18.91
CA SER A 198 18.25 3.32 -18.19
C SER A 198 17.57 2.71 -16.98
N SER A 199 17.96 1.48 -16.64
CA SER A 199 17.55 0.83 -15.41
C SER A 199 18.59 1.06 -14.32
N ILE A 200 18.14 1.36 -13.10
CA ILE A 200 18.96 1.50 -11.91
C ILE A 200 18.52 0.48 -10.85
N ASP A 201 19.49 -0.17 -10.23
CA ASP A 201 19.25 -1.08 -9.12
C ASP A 201 19.17 -0.29 -7.81
N VAL A 202 18.05 -0.40 -7.11
CA VAL A 202 17.79 0.31 -5.86
C VAL A 202 17.73 -0.66 -4.70
N GLN A 203 18.46 -0.35 -3.62
CA GLN A 203 18.36 -1.05 -2.34
C GLN A 203 18.35 -0.06 -1.18
N VAL A 204 17.78 -0.50 -0.05
CA VAL A 204 17.87 0.19 1.23
C VAL A 204 18.80 -0.58 2.16
N GLU A 205 19.66 0.15 2.85
CA GLU A 205 20.55 -0.36 3.89
C GLU A 205 20.21 0.30 5.23
N ASN A 206 19.80 -0.52 6.20
CA ASN A 206 19.50 -0.08 7.55
C ASN A 206 20.75 0.21 8.39
N LEU A 207 20.55 0.75 9.59
CA LEU A 207 21.64 1.13 10.51
C LEU A 207 22.46 -0.07 11.00
N ASP A 208 21.90 -1.27 10.95
CA ASP A 208 22.55 -2.55 11.26
C ASP A 208 23.31 -3.16 10.05
N GLY A 209 23.26 -2.50 8.88
CA GLY A 209 23.78 -3.05 7.63
C GLY A 209 22.85 -4.06 6.96
N GLY A 210 21.64 -4.27 7.49
CA GLY A 210 20.61 -5.09 6.87
C GLY A 210 20.19 -4.50 5.53
N MET A 211 20.20 -5.32 4.48
CA MET A 211 19.90 -4.92 3.11
C MET A 211 18.52 -5.38 2.68
N SER A 212 17.84 -4.56 1.88
CA SER A 212 16.65 -4.99 1.14
C SER A 212 17.04 -5.83 -0.07
N ASN A 213 16.05 -6.53 -0.64
CA ASN A 213 16.15 -7.02 -2.01
C ASN A 213 16.38 -5.84 -2.97
N VAL A 214 17.05 -6.12 -4.09
CA VAL A 214 17.21 -5.17 -5.19
C VAL A 214 15.86 -4.99 -5.88
N VAL A 215 15.47 -3.74 -6.09
CA VAL A 215 14.32 -3.37 -6.93
C VAL A 215 14.86 -2.51 -8.07
N ALA A 216 14.58 -2.94 -9.30
CA ALA A 216 14.95 -2.18 -10.48
C ALA A 216 13.97 -1.01 -10.69
N TYR A 217 14.50 0.17 -10.97
CA TYR A 217 13.74 1.35 -11.39
C TYR A 217 14.17 1.76 -12.80
N THR A 218 13.22 2.04 -13.68
CA THR A 218 13.51 2.53 -15.03
C THR A 218 13.32 4.03 -15.06
N VAL A 219 14.39 4.76 -15.42
CA VAL A 219 14.34 6.21 -15.58
C VAL A 219 13.45 6.55 -16.77
N ALA A 220 12.48 7.44 -16.60
CA ALA A 220 11.59 7.86 -17.68
C ALA A 220 12.39 8.32 -18.92
N THR A 221 11.90 7.96 -20.11
CA THR A 221 12.58 8.28 -21.39
C THR A 221 12.40 9.73 -21.80
N SER A 222 11.29 10.34 -21.38
CA SER A 222 10.91 11.72 -21.64
C SER A 222 9.88 12.18 -20.60
N LEU A 223 9.55 13.47 -20.59
CA LEU A 223 8.46 14.00 -19.76
C LEU A 223 7.10 13.41 -20.13
N ALA A 224 6.84 13.15 -21.42
CA ALA A 224 5.57 12.55 -21.88
C ALA A 224 5.36 11.09 -21.44
N THR A 225 6.41 10.43 -20.96
CA THR A 225 6.33 9.06 -20.42
C THR A 225 6.58 9.03 -18.91
N LEU A 226 6.71 10.20 -18.28
CA LEU A 226 6.91 10.29 -16.85
C LEU A 226 5.59 9.91 -16.16
N ASP A 227 5.71 9.05 -15.17
CA ASP A 227 4.66 8.62 -14.25
C ASP A 227 5.32 8.73 -12.87
N SER A 228 5.12 9.88 -12.24
CA SER A 228 5.86 10.32 -11.09
C SER A 228 5.51 9.51 -9.86
N ASP A 229 4.26 9.09 -9.70
CA ASP A 229 3.81 8.31 -8.55
C ASP A 229 3.69 6.81 -8.81
N ALA A 230 3.95 6.34 -10.03
CA ALA A 230 3.97 4.95 -10.46
C ALA A 230 2.63 4.23 -10.32
N ASP A 231 1.54 4.86 -10.74
CA ASP A 231 0.20 4.24 -10.80
C ASP A 231 -0.20 3.74 -12.21
N GLY A 232 0.58 4.11 -13.24
CA GLY A 232 0.37 3.76 -14.64
C GLY A 232 -0.25 4.86 -15.51
N LEU A 233 -0.60 6.01 -14.92
CA LEU A 233 -1.04 7.22 -15.60
C LEU A 233 0.17 8.15 -15.79
N PRO A 234 0.47 8.60 -17.02
CA PRO A 234 1.49 9.61 -17.24
C PRO A 234 1.10 10.97 -16.64
N ASP A 235 2.06 11.70 -16.08
CA ASP A 235 1.87 13.01 -15.46
C ASP A 235 1.15 14.00 -16.39
N ASP A 236 1.45 13.97 -17.69
CA ASP A 236 0.80 14.84 -18.68
C ASP A 236 -0.71 14.54 -18.78
N TRP A 237 -1.13 13.27 -18.67
CA TRP A 237 -2.55 12.91 -18.69
C TRP A 237 -3.26 13.41 -17.43
N GLU A 238 -2.62 13.32 -16.29
CA GLU A 238 -3.19 13.74 -15.00
C GLU A 238 -3.22 15.26 -14.83
N ASN A 239 -2.35 16.00 -15.52
CA ASN A 239 -2.31 17.46 -15.51
C ASN A 239 -3.19 18.10 -16.59
N ASP A 240 -3.23 17.52 -17.80
CA ASP A 240 -3.84 18.15 -18.97
C ASP A 240 -5.05 17.36 -19.53
N GLY A 241 -5.28 16.13 -19.07
CA GLY A 241 -6.28 15.20 -19.60
C GLY A 241 -5.71 14.27 -20.68
N LEU A 242 -6.43 13.17 -20.93
CA LEU A 242 -6.10 12.21 -21.97
C LEU A 242 -6.88 12.52 -23.26
N ASP A 243 -6.15 12.78 -24.34
CA ASP A 243 -6.62 12.71 -25.74
C ASP A 243 -6.20 11.33 -26.29
N ALA A 244 -7.13 10.38 -26.31
CA ALA A 244 -6.86 8.98 -26.61
C ALA A 244 -6.85 8.68 -28.11
N ASP A 245 -7.59 9.43 -28.92
CA ASP A 245 -7.66 9.26 -30.38
C ASP A 245 -6.77 10.24 -31.16
N GLY A 246 -6.18 11.24 -30.48
CA GLY A 246 -5.23 12.18 -31.02
C GLY A 246 -5.88 13.26 -31.90
N ASP A 247 -7.18 13.52 -31.73
CA ASP A 247 -7.90 14.53 -32.51
C ASP A 247 -7.69 15.97 -32.01
N GLY A 248 -6.99 16.14 -30.88
CA GLY A 248 -6.73 17.42 -30.23
C GLY A 248 -7.79 17.83 -29.20
N THR A 249 -8.77 16.96 -28.93
CA THR A 249 -9.80 17.11 -27.91
C THR A 249 -9.54 16.16 -26.76
N VAL A 250 -9.68 16.63 -25.52
CA VAL A 250 -9.56 15.77 -24.35
C VAL A 250 -10.77 14.82 -24.29
N ASP A 251 -10.49 13.51 -24.28
CA ASP A 251 -11.48 12.44 -24.13
C ASP A 251 -11.79 12.13 -22.67
N VAL A 252 -10.76 12.14 -21.82
CA VAL A 252 -10.88 11.88 -20.38
C VAL A 252 -10.18 12.99 -19.61
N ASP A 253 -10.97 13.83 -18.97
CA ASP A 253 -10.50 14.93 -18.12
C ASP A 253 -10.10 14.40 -16.72
N LEU A 254 -8.96 13.69 -16.67
CA LEU A 254 -8.38 13.17 -15.42
C LEU A 254 -8.16 14.26 -14.35
N PRO A 255 -7.69 15.48 -14.68
CA PRO A 255 -7.58 16.56 -13.71
C PRO A 255 -8.93 16.88 -13.05
N ALA A 256 -10.01 17.00 -13.85
CA ALA A 256 -11.34 17.27 -13.31
C ALA A 256 -11.92 16.10 -12.50
N LEU A 257 -11.47 14.87 -12.77
CA LEU A 257 -11.81 13.69 -11.98
C LEU A 257 -11.00 13.58 -10.68
N GLY A 258 -9.95 14.40 -10.53
CA GLY A 258 -9.15 14.50 -9.32
C GLY A 258 -7.92 13.60 -9.30
N ALA A 259 -7.40 13.22 -10.48
CA ALA A 259 -6.08 12.61 -10.59
C ALA A 259 -4.98 13.57 -10.11
N ASP A 260 -3.90 13.03 -9.54
CA ASP A 260 -2.78 13.80 -9.00
C ASP A 260 -1.47 13.03 -9.27
N PRO A 261 -0.54 13.57 -10.09
CA PRO A 261 0.75 12.93 -10.40
C PRO A 261 1.67 12.66 -9.19
N HIS A 262 1.23 13.08 -8.00
CA HIS A 262 1.93 12.92 -6.74
C HIS A 262 1.14 12.11 -5.71
N ARG A 263 0.05 11.44 -6.10
CA ARG A 263 -0.74 10.49 -5.31
C ARG A 263 -1.45 9.48 -6.22
N LYS A 264 -1.07 8.22 -6.04
CA LYS A 264 -1.58 7.09 -6.81
C LYS A 264 -3.09 7.11 -6.97
N ASP A 265 -3.54 6.98 -8.20
CA ASP A 265 -4.92 6.90 -8.61
C ASP A 265 -5.27 5.51 -9.17
N LEU A 266 -6.55 5.16 -9.10
CA LEU A 266 -7.09 3.94 -9.64
C LEU A 266 -8.50 4.21 -10.15
N PHE A 267 -8.74 3.97 -11.44
CA PHE A 267 -10.03 4.25 -12.06
C PHE A 267 -10.80 2.96 -12.34
N VAL A 268 -12.07 2.93 -11.95
CA VAL A 268 -13.00 1.83 -12.23
C VAL A 268 -14.30 2.39 -12.80
N GLU A 269 -14.72 1.90 -13.95
CA GLU A 269 -16.03 2.16 -14.53
C GLU A 269 -16.95 1.02 -14.14
N VAL A 270 -18.14 1.36 -13.62
CA VAL A 270 -19.09 0.38 -13.09
C VAL A 270 -20.42 0.49 -13.81
N ASP A 271 -20.72 -0.54 -14.59
CA ASP A 271 -22.03 -0.79 -15.17
C ASP A 271 -22.83 -1.78 -14.31
N TRP A 272 -24.15 -1.79 -14.48
CA TRP A 272 -24.99 -2.80 -13.85
C TRP A 272 -26.16 -3.23 -14.71
N MET A 273 -26.50 -4.51 -14.62
CA MET A 273 -27.69 -5.06 -15.25
C MET A 273 -28.95 -4.47 -14.63
N ASN A 274 -29.97 -4.21 -15.45
CA ASN A 274 -31.26 -3.72 -14.97
C ASN A 274 -31.83 -4.60 -13.84
N GLY A 275 -32.17 -3.98 -12.70
CA GLY A 275 -32.62 -4.69 -11.49
C GLY A 275 -31.50 -5.11 -10.53
N PHE A 276 -30.23 -4.93 -10.89
CA PHE A 276 -29.05 -5.30 -10.10
C PHE A 276 -28.15 -4.10 -9.78
N ALA A 277 -28.76 -2.92 -9.63
CA ALA A 277 -28.06 -1.72 -9.20
C ALA A 277 -27.38 -1.94 -7.83
N PRO A 278 -26.10 -1.58 -7.66
CA PRO A 278 -25.42 -1.70 -6.38
C PRO A 278 -26.06 -0.80 -5.33
N ASN A 279 -25.93 -1.16 -4.06
CA ASN A 279 -26.41 -0.29 -2.99
C ASN A 279 -25.54 0.96 -2.89
N ASN A 280 -26.14 2.15 -2.99
CA ASN A 280 -25.42 3.43 -2.92
C ASN A 280 -24.56 3.60 -1.65
N ALA A 281 -24.86 2.90 -0.55
CA ALA A 281 -24.09 2.94 0.68
C ALA A 281 -22.69 2.30 0.60
N ILE A 282 -22.38 1.53 -0.44
CA ILE A 282 -21.10 0.80 -0.53
C ILE A 282 -19.95 1.68 -1.03
N TRP A 283 -20.23 2.72 -1.82
CA TRP A 283 -19.19 3.43 -2.58
C TRP A 283 -18.17 4.13 -1.69
N ALA A 284 -18.64 4.95 -0.74
CA ALA A 284 -17.76 5.64 0.20
C ALA A 284 -16.97 4.65 1.09
N ALA A 285 -17.54 3.47 1.37
CA ALA A 285 -16.82 2.42 2.09
C ALA A 285 -15.69 1.85 1.23
N ILE A 286 -15.95 1.52 -0.03
CA ILE A 286 -14.95 1.00 -0.98
C ILE A 286 -13.84 2.02 -1.22
N GLU A 287 -14.17 3.27 -1.55
CA GLU A 287 -13.21 4.37 -1.75
C GLU A 287 -12.39 4.63 -0.47
N GLY A 288 -13.03 4.50 0.69
CA GLY A 288 -12.40 4.64 2.00
C GLY A 288 -11.34 3.57 2.30
N ILE A 289 -11.47 2.36 1.76
CA ILE A 289 -10.46 1.29 1.93
C ILE A 289 -9.13 1.71 1.29
N PHE A 290 -9.19 2.25 0.07
CA PHE A 290 -8.02 2.68 -0.68
C PHE A 290 -7.46 4.01 -0.15
N THR A 291 -8.33 4.97 0.20
CA THR A 291 -7.90 6.26 0.77
C THR A 291 -7.17 6.09 2.11
N ASN A 292 -7.52 5.05 2.89
CA ASN A 292 -6.85 4.74 4.15
C ASN A 292 -5.76 3.66 4.02
N ALA A 293 -5.42 3.24 2.80
CA ALA A 293 -4.35 2.27 2.58
C ALA A 293 -3.01 2.80 3.11
N PRO A 294 -2.11 1.93 3.63
CA PRO A 294 -0.82 2.30 4.20
C PRO A 294 0.22 2.62 3.10
N VAL A 295 -0.18 3.45 2.15
CA VAL A 295 0.64 3.88 1.01
C VAL A 295 1.02 5.34 1.24
N LEU A 296 2.31 5.65 1.10
CA LEU A 296 2.82 7.01 1.24
C LEU A 296 2.99 7.63 -0.15
N ASN A 297 2.55 8.88 -0.30
CA ASN A 297 2.69 9.63 -1.54
C ASN A 297 3.54 10.90 -1.39
N ALA A 298 4.04 11.42 -2.50
CA ALA A 298 4.97 12.56 -2.53
C ALA A 298 4.31 13.86 -2.04
N ASN A 299 3.01 14.02 -2.27
CA ASN A 299 2.23 15.15 -1.76
C ASN A 299 1.92 15.08 -0.25
N GLY A 300 2.30 13.99 0.42
CA GLY A 300 2.08 13.77 1.86
C GLY A 300 0.69 13.24 2.23
N VAL A 301 -0.21 13.04 1.25
CA VAL A 301 -1.50 12.37 1.44
C VAL A 301 -1.27 10.85 1.47
N MET A 302 -2.00 10.15 2.34
CA MET A 302 -1.94 8.69 2.43
C MET A 302 -2.90 8.01 1.44
N GLY A 303 -2.62 6.75 1.17
CA GLY A 303 -3.50 5.85 0.43
C GLY A 303 -3.50 6.09 -1.07
N ILE A 304 -4.43 5.41 -1.74
CA ILE A 304 -4.66 5.46 -3.19
C ILE A 304 -6.02 6.15 -3.40
N ALA A 305 -6.14 7.05 -4.37
CA ALA A 305 -7.44 7.55 -4.78
C ALA A 305 -8.12 6.51 -5.68
N LEU A 306 -9.19 5.90 -5.19
CA LEU A 306 -10.02 5.06 -6.04
C LEU A 306 -11.17 5.91 -6.60
N HIS A 307 -11.16 6.09 -7.91
CA HIS A 307 -12.17 6.84 -8.67
C HIS A 307 -13.16 5.86 -9.30
N ILE A 308 -14.35 5.78 -8.73
CA ILE A 308 -15.42 4.91 -9.24
C ILE A 308 -16.37 5.74 -10.09
N ASP A 309 -16.28 5.58 -11.42
CA ASP A 309 -17.29 6.11 -12.33
C ASP A 309 -18.51 5.18 -12.32
N ARG A 310 -19.58 5.70 -11.73
CA ARG A 310 -20.90 5.05 -11.61
C ARG A 310 -21.96 5.75 -12.46
N GLY A 311 -21.54 6.60 -13.38
CA GLY A 311 -22.39 7.23 -14.37
C GLY A 311 -23.60 7.96 -13.84
N GLN A 312 -24.78 7.58 -14.34
CA GLN A 312 -26.07 8.19 -13.98
C GLN A 312 -26.41 8.12 -12.47
N ALA A 313 -25.65 7.37 -11.67
CA ALA A 313 -25.82 7.24 -10.22
C ALA A 313 -24.85 8.09 -9.37
N GLY A 314 -23.98 8.93 -9.95
CA GLY A 314 -23.14 9.84 -9.16
C GLY A 314 -21.94 10.47 -9.87
N ALA A 315 -20.77 10.44 -9.21
CA ALA A 315 -19.50 10.95 -9.74
C ALA A 315 -19.07 10.14 -10.97
N GLY A 316 -18.61 10.81 -12.03
CA GLY A 316 -18.23 10.15 -13.27
C GLY A 316 -18.15 11.10 -14.47
N GLY A 317 -17.19 10.83 -15.35
CA GLY A 317 -16.86 11.62 -16.55
C GLY A 317 -17.52 11.09 -17.83
N GLY A 318 -18.56 10.23 -17.71
CA GLY A 318 -19.33 9.73 -18.85
C GLY A 318 -19.56 8.21 -18.89
N GLY A 319 -19.16 7.44 -17.87
CA GLY A 319 -19.42 5.99 -17.78
C GLY A 319 -20.70 5.59 -17.10
N GLY A 320 -20.79 4.33 -16.68
CA GLY A 320 -21.78 3.82 -15.71
C GLY A 320 -23.22 3.80 -16.22
N THR A 321 -23.51 2.79 -17.04
CA THR A 321 -24.79 2.61 -17.72
C THR A 321 -25.58 1.44 -17.15
N VAL A 322 -26.92 1.59 -17.13
CA VAL A 322 -27.82 0.47 -16.91
C VAL A 322 -27.88 -0.36 -18.19
N ILE A 323 -27.33 -1.57 -18.15
CA ILE A 323 -27.31 -2.48 -19.30
C ILE A 323 -28.49 -3.49 -19.25
N PRO A 324 -28.91 -4.07 -20.39
CA PRO A 324 -29.93 -5.11 -20.41
C PRO A 324 -29.56 -6.28 -19.49
N ALA A 325 -30.53 -6.73 -18.68
CA ALA A 325 -30.31 -7.86 -17.79
C ALA A 325 -30.14 -9.17 -18.57
N SER A 326 -29.16 -9.97 -18.15
CA SER A 326 -28.96 -11.35 -18.59
C SER A 326 -29.03 -12.27 -17.38
N THR A 327 -29.47 -13.52 -17.57
CA THR A 327 -29.57 -14.48 -16.46
C THR A 327 -28.20 -14.80 -15.87
N PHE A 328 -27.20 -15.02 -16.73
CA PHE A 328 -25.83 -15.36 -16.34
C PHE A 328 -24.81 -14.48 -17.05
N ILE A 329 -23.77 -14.03 -16.33
CA ILE A 329 -22.56 -13.40 -16.88
C ILE A 329 -21.36 -14.34 -16.72
N ARG A 330 -20.48 -14.39 -17.72
CA ARG A 330 -19.26 -15.21 -17.72
C ARG A 330 -18.18 -14.61 -18.63
N TYR A 331 -16.97 -15.17 -18.58
CA TYR A 331 -15.92 -14.97 -19.59
C TYR A 331 -15.96 -16.03 -20.71
N ASP A 332 -16.75 -17.09 -20.52
CA ASP A 332 -17.08 -18.08 -21.55
C ASP A 332 -18.56 -17.97 -21.95
N ASP A 333 -18.93 -18.58 -23.08
CA ASP A 333 -20.30 -18.53 -23.60
C ASP A 333 -21.16 -19.72 -23.11
N VAL A 334 -20.77 -20.40 -22.02
CA VAL A 334 -21.37 -21.66 -21.60
C VAL A 334 -21.80 -21.58 -20.14
N ALA A 335 -23.11 -21.57 -19.84
CA ALA A 335 -23.59 -21.69 -18.47
C ALA A 335 -24.06 -23.11 -18.17
N MET A 336 -23.61 -23.72 -17.06
CA MET A 336 -24.06 -25.05 -16.62
C MET A 336 -24.05 -26.14 -17.71
N GLY A 337 -23.12 -26.06 -18.67
CA GLY A 337 -23.06 -26.98 -19.81
C GLY A 337 -24.13 -26.76 -20.89
N ILE A 338 -24.85 -25.64 -20.85
CA ILE A 338 -25.80 -25.18 -21.89
C ILE A 338 -25.09 -24.09 -22.71
N PRO A 339 -24.69 -24.39 -23.95
CA PRO A 339 -24.07 -23.40 -24.84
C PRO A 339 -25.00 -22.20 -25.08
N ASN A 340 -24.43 -20.99 -25.14
CA ASN A 340 -25.09 -19.71 -25.41
C ASN A 340 -26.14 -19.28 -24.35
N ALA A 341 -26.07 -19.82 -23.13
CA ALA A 341 -26.97 -19.43 -22.04
C ALA A 341 -26.40 -18.31 -21.13
N ALA A 342 -25.10 -18.03 -21.22
CA ALA A 342 -24.47 -16.88 -20.57
C ALA A 342 -24.22 -15.75 -21.58
N VAL A 343 -24.21 -14.52 -21.09
CA VAL A 343 -23.60 -13.40 -21.83
C VAL A 343 -22.14 -13.27 -21.45
N ASN A 344 -21.29 -13.09 -22.45
CA ASN A 344 -19.88 -12.85 -22.26
C ASN A 344 -19.62 -11.40 -21.82
N LEU A 345 -18.82 -11.19 -20.77
CA LEU A 345 -18.44 -9.84 -20.34
C LEU A 345 -17.78 -9.03 -21.45
N HIS A 346 -16.91 -9.63 -22.26
CA HIS A 346 -16.24 -8.91 -23.36
C HIS A 346 -17.21 -8.44 -24.44
N THR A 347 -18.31 -9.18 -24.66
CA THR A 347 -19.39 -8.76 -25.57
C THR A 347 -20.13 -7.54 -25.01
N LEU A 348 -20.40 -7.52 -23.71
CA LEU A 348 -21.00 -6.37 -23.04
C LEU A 348 -20.06 -5.16 -23.07
N LYS A 349 -18.78 -5.35 -22.79
CA LYS A 349 -17.76 -4.29 -22.84
C LYS A 349 -17.68 -3.65 -24.23
N THR A 350 -17.61 -4.46 -25.29
CA THR A 350 -17.58 -3.97 -26.69
C THR A 350 -18.74 -3.04 -27.03
N THR A 351 -19.90 -3.23 -26.39
CA THR A 351 -21.12 -2.46 -26.65
C THR A 351 -21.27 -1.25 -25.74
N ASN A 352 -20.80 -1.33 -24.49
CA ASN A 352 -21.14 -0.36 -23.45
C ASN A 352 -19.94 0.46 -22.93
N PHE A 353 -18.70 0.04 -23.21
CA PHE A 353 -17.50 0.74 -22.77
C PHE A 353 -16.95 1.65 -23.87
N ASN A 354 -16.62 2.90 -23.55
CA ASN A 354 -16.01 3.83 -24.50
C ASN A 354 -14.52 3.50 -24.68
N ASN A 355 -14.10 3.20 -25.92
CA ASN A 355 -12.71 2.85 -26.23
C ASN A 355 -11.68 3.93 -25.86
N ASN A 356 -12.05 5.21 -25.83
CA ASN A 356 -11.12 6.29 -25.46
C ASN A 356 -10.75 6.25 -23.96
N ARG A 357 -11.39 5.38 -23.17
CA ARG A 357 -11.13 5.17 -21.73
C ARG A 357 -10.25 3.98 -21.42
N LEU A 358 -9.87 3.22 -22.45
CA LEU A 358 -9.23 1.91 -22.30
C LEU A 358 -7.92 1.92 -21.53
N ASN A 359 -7.15 3.01 -21.55
CA ASN A 359 -5.86 3.04 -20.85
C ASN A 359 -5.95 3.55 -19.41
N VAL A 360 -7.16 3.80 -18.92
CA VAL A 360 -7.43 4.43 -17.62
C VAL A 360 -8.32 3.53 -16.76
N TYR A 361 -9.46 3.09 -17.30
CA TYR A 361 -10.52 2.48 -16.51
C TYR A 361 -10.49 0.96 -16.53
N ARG A 362 -10.49 0.36 -15.33
CA ARG A 362 -10.92 -1.04 -15.13
C ARG A 362 -12.43 -1.12 -15.25
N TYR A 363 -12.96 -2.21 -15.76
CA TYR A 363 -14.38 -2.32 -16.04
C TYR A 363 -15.05 -3.38 -15.15
N CYS A 364 -16.10 -2.95 -14.46
CA CYS A 364 -16.88 -3.76 -13.55
C CYS A 364 -18.33 -3.83 -14.01
N ILE A 365 -18.92 -5.02 -13.98
CA ILE A 365 -20.36 -5.20 -14.16
C ILE A 365 -20.98 -5.82 -12.91
N PHE A 366 -21.95 -5.15 -12.31
CA PHE A 366 -22.87 -5.80 -11.36
C PHE A 366 -23.98 -6.54 -12.12
N ALA A 367 -24.04 -7.84 -11.91
CA ALA A 367 -24.85 -8.79 -12.67
C ALA A 367 -25.71 -9.67 -11.77
N ASN A 368 -26.61 -10.43 -12.40
CA ASN A 368 -27.51 -11.34 -11.69
C ASN A 368 -26.79 -12.53 -11.04
N ASP A 369 -26.13 -13.35 -11.86
CA ASP A 369 -25.54 -14.63 -11.43
C ASP A 369 -24.41 -15.00 -12.41
N SER A 370 -23.44 -15.80 -11.97
CA SER A 370 -22.39 -16.35 -12.83
C SER A 370 -22.76 -17.70 -13.46
N GLY A 371 -23.83 -18.33 -12.99
CA GLY A 371 -24.27 -19.67 -13.40
C GLY A 371 -23.31 -20.79 -12.96
N HIS A 372 -22.29 -20.49 -12.16
CA HIS A 372 -21.42 -21.51 -11.57
C HIS A 372 -22.15 -22.27 -10.46
N SER A 373 -21.75 -23.52 -10.21
CA SER A 373 -22.28 -24.32 -9.10
C SER A 373 -21.12 -24.83 -8.23
N PRO A 374 -21.07 -24.44 -6.94
CA PRO A 374 -21.94 -23.45 -6.29
C PRO A 374 -21.79 -22.05 -6.92
N GLY A 375 -22.80 -21.19 -6.76
CA GLY A 375 -22.77 -19.82 -7.30
C GLY A 375 -21.58 -19.03 -6.77
N SER A 376 -20.94 -18.24 -7.64
CA SER A 376 -19.87 -17.30 -7.27
C SER A 376 -20.43 -15.90 -7.04
N SER A 377 -19.88 -15.16 -6.07
CA SER A 377 -20.22 -13.75 -5.84
C SER A 377 -19.60 -12.83 -6.88
N GLY A 378 -18.48 -13.20 -7.49
CA GLY A 378 -17.79 -12.40 -8.51
C GLY A 378 -16.74 -13.21 -9.26
N GLN A 379 -16.13 -12.59 -10.27
CA GLN A 379 -14.98 -13.14 -10.96
C GLN A 379 -14.18 -12.06 -11.73
N ALA A 380 -12.89 -12.04 -11.46
CA ALA A 380 -11.82 -11.43 -12.24
C ALA A 380 -11.51 -12.21 -13.52
N GLU A 381 -11.22 -11.51 -14.62
CA GLU A 381 -10.77 -12.14 -15.87
C GLU A 381 -9.46 -12.92 -15.69
N ASN A 382 -8.47 -12.31 -15.03
CA ASN A 382 -7.15 -12.88 -14.78
C ASN A 382 -6.46 -12.15 -13.59
N ILE A 383 -5.19 -12.50 -13.31
CA ILE A 383 -4.38 -11.89 -12.26
C ILE A 383 -2.97 -11.57 -12.79
N PRO A 384 -2.59 -10.27 -12.98
CA PRO A 384 -3.48 -9.10 -12.99
C PRO A 384 -4.42 -9.09 -14.21
N ALA A 385 -5.41 -8.20 -14.21
CA ALA A 385 -6.34 -7.99 -15.31
C ALA A 385 -7.05 -6.64 -15.21
N ASN A 386 -7.97 -6.37 -16.14
CA ASN A 386 -8.67 -5.09 -16.25
C ASN A 386 -10.19 -5.21 -16.15
N ASP A 387 -10.74 -6.42 -16.28
CA ASP A 387 -12.17 -6.68 -16.32
C ASP A 387 -12.59 -7.64 -15.19
N PHE A 388 -13.69 -7.31 -14.52
CA PHE A 388 -14.31 -8.16 -13.49
C PHE A 388 -15.83 -7.98 -13.41
N TYR A 389 -16.52 -8.91 -12.76
CA TYR A 389 -17.94 -8.75 -12.43
C TYR A 389 -18.27 -9.14 -11.01
N VAL A 390 -19.35 -8.56 -10.50
CA VAL A 390 -20.01 -8.92 -9.23
C VAL A 390 -21.36 -9.53 -9.56
N SER A 391 -21.58 -10.80 -9.21
CA SER A 391 -22.76 -11.61 -9.55
C SER A 391 -23.59 -12.01 -8.33
N LEU A 392 -23.99 -11.01 -7.53
CA LEU A 392 -24.72 -11.19 -6.27
C LEU A 392 -26.26 -11.18 -6.39
N GLY A 393 -26.82 -11.05 -7.60
CA GLY A 393 -28.27 -10.94 -7.82
C GLY A 393 -29.10 -12.10 -7.27
N ALA A 394 -28.57 -13.33 -7.29
CA ALA A 394 -29.24 -14.51 -6.71
C ALA A 394 -28.98 -14.73 -5.19
N PHE A 395 -28.14 -13.90 -4.56
CA PHE A 395 -27.85 -14.02 -3.13
C PHE A 395 -29.05 -13.55 -2.29
N ILE A 396 -29.08 -13.88 -1.00
CA ILE A 396 -30.13 -13.44 -0.06
C ILE A 396 -29.52 -12.51 1.00
N PRO A 397 -30.04 -11.29 1.19
CA PRO A 397 -31.10 -10.64 0.39
C PRO A 397 -30.69 -10.48 -1.08
N ILE A 398 -31.66 -10.35 -2.00
CA ILE A 398 -31.41 -10.17 -3.44
C ILE A 398 -30.40 -9.04 -3.65
N GLY A 399 -29.31 -9.32 -4.40
CA GLY A 399 -28.18 -8.40 -4.59
C GLY A 399 -27.12 -8.43 -3.48
N GLY A 400 -27.28 -9.30 -2.48
CA GLY A 400 -26.40 -9.41 -1.33
C GLY A 400 -26.52 -8.25 -0.32
N THR A 401 -25.96 -8.46 0.86
CA THR A 401 -25.75 -7.40 1.87
C THR A 401 -24.67 -6.42 1.43
N ASN A 402 -24.58 -5.24 2.08
CA ASN A 402 -23.51 -4.27 1.80
C ASN A 402 -22.12 -4.89 1.97
N ASN A 403 -21.91 -5.69 3.02
CA ASN A 403 -20.64 -6.38 3.26
C ASN A 403 -20.29 -7.36 2.13
N GLN A 404 -21.27 -8.08 1.58
CA GLN A 404 -21.04 -8.96 0.43
C GLN A 404 -20.69 -8.17 -0.83
N GLN A 405 -21.34 -7.02 -1.07
CA GLN A 405 -21.03 -6.16 -2.22
C GLN A 405 -19.64 -5.50 -2.11
N ILE A 406 -19.33 -4.89 -0.96
CA ILE A 406 -18.00 -4.31 -0.66
C ILE A 406 -16.93 -5.40 -0.76
N GLY A 407 -17.18 -6.51 -0.06
CA GLY A 407 -16.36 -7.71 -0.02
C GLY A 407 -15.96 -8.21 -1.39
N THR A 408 -16.97 -8.44 -2.22
CA THR A 408 -16.78 -8.97 -3.57
C THR A 408 -16.08 -7.98 -4.48
N PHE A 409 -16.57 -6.73 -4.54
CA PHE A 409 -15.99 -5.73 -5.43
C PHE A 409 -14.49 -5.54 -5.17
N VAL A 410 -14.11 -5.39 -3.90
CA VAL A 410 -12.71 -5.16 -3.51
C VAL A 410 -11.86 -6.42 -3.69
N HIS A 411 -12.42 -7.61 -3.49
CA HIS A 411 -11.74 -8.88 -3.75
C HIS A 411 -11.43 -9.06 -5.24
N GLU A 412 -12.43 -8.87 -6.11
CA GLU A 412 -12.21 -8.98 -7.55
C GLU A 412 -11.30 -7.86 -8.07
N LEU A 413 -11.42 -6.63 -7.55
CA LEU A 413 -10.48 -5.55 -7.84
C LEU A 413 -9.06 -5.91 -7.38
N GLY A 414 -8.91 -6.61 -6.25
CA GLY A 414 -7.63 -7.13 -5.77
C GLY A 414 -6.94 -8.06 -6.78
N HIS A 415 -7.71 -8.94 -7.44
CA HIS A 415 -7.20 -9.75 -8.55
C HIS A 415 -6.72 -8.89 -9.73
N MET A 416 -7.43 -7.81 -10.07
CA MET A 416 -7.02 -6.87 -11.12
C MET A 416 -5.66 -6.25 -10.86
N ILE A 417 -5.32 -6.04 -9.58
CA ILE A 417 -4.07 -5.42 -9.12
C ILE A 417 -3.08 -6.42 -8.53
N ASN A 418 -3.10 -7.66 -9.05
CA ASN A 418 -2.11 -8.74 -8.83
C ASN A 418 -2.20 -9.52 -7.51
N LEU A 419 -3.32 -9.43 -6.78
CA LEU A 419 -3.48 -10.20 -5.55
C LEU A 419 -4.12 -11.56 -5.81
N ARG A 420 -3.61 -12.60 -5.14
CA ARG A 420 -4.16 -13.96 -5.14
C ARG A 420 -4.79 -14.28 -3.79
N HIS A 421 -5.49 -15.40 -3.70
CA HIS A 421 -6.17 -15.81 -2.46
C HIS A 421 -5.24 -16.09 -1.26
N GLY A 422 -3.95 -16.24 -1.50
CA GLY A 422 -2.89 -16.32 -0.49
C GLY A 422 -1.90 -15.16 -0.56
N GLY A 423 -2.27 -14.05 -1.20
CA GLY A 423 -1.40 -12.91 -1.47
C GLY A 423 -0.54 -13.15 -2.69
N PHE A 424 0.66 -13.68 -2.49
CA PHE A 424 1.61 -14.01 -3.57
C PHE A 424 1.41 -15.41 -4.18
N GLU A 425 0.46 -16.20 -3.67
CA GLU A 425 0.22 -17.59 -4.07
C GLU A 425 -1.28 -17.93 -4.10
N ASN A 426 -1.64 -19.04 -4.73
CA ASN A 426 -3.04 -19.50 -4.83
C ASN A 426 -3.47 -20.34 -3.61
N LEU A 427 -2.67 -20.41 -2.54
CA LEU A 427 -3.01 -21.18 -1.35
C LEU A 427 -4.13 -20.49 -0.56
N HIS A 428 -5.20 -21.24 -0.29
CA HIS A 428 -6.41 -20.71 0.35
C HIS A 428 -6.34 -20.78 1.88
N ARG A 429 -7.23 -20.02 2.53
CA ARG A 429 -7.59 -20.17 3.96
C ARG A 429 -6.45 -20.06 4.98
N LYS A 430 -5.31 -19.48 4.61
CA LYS A 430 -4.17 -19.28 5.52
C LYS A 430 -4.55 -18.35 6.70
N PRO A 431 -4.55 -18.81 7.97
CA PRO A 431 -4.81 -17.95 9.11
C PRO A 431 -3.85 -16.75 9.27
N PRO A 432 -2.53 -16.83 8.95
CA PRO A 432 -1.68 -15.65 9.01
C PRO A 432 -1.97 -14.66 7.87
N TYR A 433 -2.67 -15.05 6.80
CA TYR A 433 -3.01 -14.13 5.70
C TYR A 433 -4.29 -13.35 5.99
N ASN A 434 -4.13 -12.16 6.57
CA ASN A 434 -5.25 -11.32 7.01
C ASN A 434 -5.63 -10.29 5.95
N SER A 435 -6.32 -10.76 4.91
CA SER A 435 -6.71 -9.97 3.76
C SER A 435 -8.14 -10.32 3.34
N ILE A 436 -8.87 -9.36 2.78
CA ILE A 436 -10.13 -9.61 2.08
C ILE A 436 -9.98 -10.62 0.93
N MET A 437 -8.77 -10.76 0.39
CA MET A 437 -8.43 -11.75 -0.62
C MET A 437 -8.43 -13.19 -0.08
N ARG A 438 -8.37 -13.39 1.24
CA ARG A 438 -8.40 -14.73 1.82
C ARG A 438 -9.73 -15.42 1.46
N TYR A 439 -9.63 -16.53 0.73
CA TYR A 439 -10.80 -17.29 0.30
C TYR A 439 -11.39 -18.14 1.44
N GLY A 440 -12.25 -17.51 2.25
CA GLY A 440 -12.91 -18.09 3.43
C GLY A 440 -12.86 -17.16 4.63
N ASP A 441 -13.46 -17.57 5.75
CA ASP A 441 -13.53 -16.73 6.94
C ASP A 441 -12.13 -16.46 7.52
N PRO A 442 -11.82 -15.20 7.89
CA PRO A 442 -12.75 -14.07 7.93
C PRO A 442 -12.82 -13.23 6.62
N GLY A 443 -11.99 -13.48 5.61
CA GLY A 443 -11.73 -12.66 4.41
C GLY A 443 -12.91 -11.94 3.72
N GLN A 444 -13.41 -12.47 2.59
CA GLN A 444 -14.19 -11.70 1.62
C GLN A 444 -15.48 -11.06 2.16
N PHE A 445 -16.38 -11.82 2.80
CA PHE A 445 -17.67 -11.27 3.31
C PHE A 445 -17.62 -10.79 4.77
N PRO A 446 -16.97 -11.52 5.69
CA PRO A 446 -16.88 -11.08 7.09
C PRO A 446 -15.90 -9.90 7.31
N GLY A 447 -14.99 -9.63 6.38
CA GLY A 447 -13.90 -8.68 6.56
C GLY A 447 -12.77 -9.26 7.41
N ILE A 448 -11.61 -8.61 7.45
CA ILE A 448 -10.45 -9.08 8.20
C ILE A 448 -10.69 -9.16 9.72
N ASP A 449 -9.84 -9.93 10.39
CA ASP A 449 -9.79 -10.05 11.85
C ASP A 449 -8.84 -8.97 12.43
N THR A 450 -9.32 -8.20 13.39
CA THR A 450 -8.57 -7.12 14.07
C THR A 450 -8.25 -7.41 15.54
N ASN A 451 -8.79 -8.51 16.08
CA ASN A 451 -8.67 -8.87 17.50
C ASN A 451 -8.05 -10.25 17.74
N CYS A 452 -7.54 -10.88 16.68
CA CYS A 452 -6.75 -12.11 16.70
C CYS A 452 -7.55 -13.37 17.09
N ASN A 453 -8.88 -13.33 16.98
CA ASN A 453 -9.73 -14.50 17.18
C ASN A 453 -9.99 -15.28 15.87
N ASN A 454 -9.37 -14.86 14.75
CA ASN A 454 -9.54 -15.44 13.42
C ASN A 454 -11.00 -15.41 12.88
N ASN A 455 -11.83 -14.49 13.39
CA ASN A 455 -13.18 -14.19 12.92
C ASN A 455 -13.25 -12.78 12.35
N GLY A 456 -14.21 -12.52 11.46
CA GLY A 456 -14.29 -11.22 10.78
C GLY A 456 -14.96 -10.15 11.61
N ASP A 457 -14.36 -8.96 11.57
CA ASP A 457 -14.80 -7.79 12.33
C ASP A 457 -15.46 -6.72 11.42
N ALA A 458 -15.87 -7.08 10.20
CA ALA A 458 -16.41 -6.18 9.18
C ALA A 458 -15.46 -5.03 8.79
N VAL A 459 -14.15 -5.26 8.93
CA VAL A 459 -13.11 -4.36 8.45
C VAL A 459 -12.60 -4.87 7.11
N PHE A 460 -12.74 -4.08 6.05
CA PHE A 460 -12.33 -4.48 4.71
C PHE A 460 -11.01 -3.81 4.34
N THR A 461 -9.96 -4.59 4.12
CA THR A 461 -8.66 -4.10 3.66
C THR A 461 -7.80 -5.27 3.17
N PHE A 462 -6.72 -4.98 2.45
CA PHE A 462 -5.71 -5.98 2.11
C PHE A 462 -4.69 -6.18 3.23
N SER A 463 -3.99 -7.31 3.20
CA SER A 463 -2.97 -7.58 4.21
C SER A 463 -1.80 -6.60 4.09
N GLN A 464 -1.23 -6.26 5.24
CA GLN A 464 -0.01 -5.50 5.35
C GLN A 464 1.21 -6.41 5.58
N GLY A 465 1.05 -7.74 5.65
CA GLY A 465 2.17 -8.64 5.94
C GLY A 465 2.67 -8.50 7.38
N MET A 466 1.75 -8.51 8.34
CA MET A 466 1.99 -8.23 9.76
C MET A 466 1.88 -9.45 10.68
N ARG A 467 1.50 -10.62 10.15
CA ARG A 467 1.40 -11.83 10.96
C ARG A 467 2.59 -12.73 10.75
N ALA A 468 3.02 -13.39 11.83
CA ALA A 468 4.14 -14.32 11.77
C ALA A 468 3.79 -15.57 10.95
N PRO A 469 4.79 -16.19 10.30
CA PRO A 469 4.64 -17.51 9.72
C PRO A 469 4.11 -18.54 10.73
N LEU A 470 3.13 -19.34 10.33
CA LEU A 470 2.63 -20.47 11.13
C LEU A 470 3.10 -21.79 10.52
N ASN A 471 3.93 -22.53 11.27
CA ASN A 471 4.39 -23.86 10.88
C ASN A 471 3.46 -24.92 11.46
N GLU A 472 2.67 -25.55 10.58
CA GLU A 472 1.64 -26.55 10.92
C GLU A 472 2.20 -27.85 11.53
N ASN A 473 3.52 -28.04 11.52
CA ASN A 473 4.17 -29.17 12.20
C ASN A 473 4.42 -28.92 13.70
N VAL A 474 4.47 -27.65 14.12
CA VAL A 474 4.92 -27.23 15.47
C VAL A 474 4.22 -25.95 15.94
N LEU A 475 2.91 -25.87 15.77
CA LEU A 475 2.11 -24.72 16.21
C LEU A 475 2.11 -24.61 17.74
N ASN A 476 2.03 -23.37 18.24
CA ASN A 476 1.89 -23.08 19.67
C ASN A 476 0.54 -22.40 19.92
N GLU A 477 -0.39 -23.11 20.54
CA GLU A 477 -1.74 -22.59 20.81
C GLU A 477 -1.74 -21.51 21.89
N ASN A 478 -0.67 -21.31 22.67
CA ASN A 478 -0.63 -20.25 23.69
C ASN A 478 -0.46 -18.85 23.09
N ILE A 479 0.02 -18.77 21.85
CA ILE A 479 0.33 -17.49 21.19
C ILE A 479 -0.61 -17.21 19.99
N GLY A 480 -1.21 -18.26 19.44
CA GLY A 480 -2.21 -18.18 18.36
C GLY A 480 -1.69 -17.45 17.12
N VAL A 481 -2.57 -16.68 16.47
CA VAL A 481 -2.29 -16.07 15.15
C VAL A 481 -1.53 -14.73 15.23
N CYS A 482 -1.52 -14.09 16.40
CA CYS A 482 -0.92 -12.76 16.64
C CYS A 482 0.18 -12.78 17.70
N ASP A 483 0.78 -13.94 17.94
CA ASP A 483 1.89 -14.14 18.88
C ASP A 483 1.60 -13.74 20.35
N ASN A 484 0.33 -13.58 20.76
CA ASN A 484 -0.03 -13.24 22.15
C ASN A 484 -1.47 -13.61 22.58
N ILE A 485 -2.27 -14.24 21.71
CA ILE A 485 -3.65 -14.61 22.03
C ILE A 485 -3.80 -16.10 21.82
N PRO A 486 -4.14 -16.89 22.86
CA PRO A 486 -4.30 -18.31 22.69
C PRO A 486 -5.37 -18.69 21.67
N PHE A 487 -5.11 -19.72 20.86
CA PHE A 487 -6.03 -20.23 19.85
C PHE A 487 -5.92 -21.76 19.77
N ASP A 488 -7.03 -22.46 20.01
CA ASP A 488 -7.12 -23.94 19.89
C ASP A 488 -7.21 -24.33 18.41
N TRP A 489 -6.06 -24.62 17.81
CA TRP A 489 -5.95 -25.02 16.40
C TRP A 489 -6.53 -26.40 16.15
N THR A 490 -6.55 -27.26 17.17
CA THR A 490 -7.05 -28.64 17.05
C THR A 490 -8.55 -28.77 17.29
N GLY A 491 -9.17 -27.78 17.93
CA GLY A 491 -10.59 -27.78 18.30
C GLY A 491 -10.94 -28.81 19.39
N ASN A 492 -9.97 -29.23 20.20
CA ASN A 492 -10.17 -30.28 21.22
C ASN A 492 -10.57 -29.72 22.61
N GLY A 493 -10.66 -28.40 22.75
CA GLY A 493 -11.02 -27.71 23.98
C GLY A 493 -9.85 -27.47 24.95
N MET A 494 -8.61 -27.76 24.55
CA MET A 494 -7.41 -27.52 25.34
C MET A 494 -6.40 -26.68 24.55
N ILE A 495 -5.66 -25.82 25.26
CA ILE A 495 -4.54 -25.06 24.70
C ILE A 495 -3.24 -25.84 24.93
N GLN A 496 -2.51 -26.11 23.86
CA GLN A 496 -1.36 -27.01 23.83
C GLN A 496 -0.16 -26.42 23.08
N ASN A 497 1.02 -26.96 23.37
CA ASN A 497 2.26 -26.62 22.68
C ASN A 497 3.26 -27.78 22.79
N PRO A 498 3.78 -28.32 21.68
CA PRO A 498 3.39 -28.02 20.29
C PRO A 498 2.12 -28.77 19.88
N VAL A 499 1.46 -28.31 18.80
CA VAL A 499 0.44 -29.07 18.06
C VAL A 499 0.81 -29.17 16.58
N SER A 500 0.36 -30.26 15.95
CA SER A 500 0.56 -30.51 14.52
C SER A 500 -0.79 -30.76 13.86
N VAL A 501 -1.23 -29.82 13.03
CA VAL A 501 -2.55 -29.86 12.39
C VAL A 501 -2.57 -28.93 11.16
N SER A 502 -3.25 -29.34 10.09
CA SER A 502 -3.52 -28.48 8.92
C SER A 502 -4.60 -27.46 9.30
N ILE A 503 -4.23 -26.18 9.32
CA ILE A 503 -5.08 -25.05 9.72
C ILE A 503 -5.64 -24.29 8.51
N ASN A 504 -5.23 -24.66 7.29
CA ASN A 504 -5.79 -24.15 6.03
C ASN A 504 -6.76 -25.15 5.34
N GLY A 505 -6.82 -26.40 5.81
CA GLY A 505 -7.77 -27.41 5.35
C GLY A 505 -7.41 -28.10 4.03
N ASP A 506 -6.14 -28.10 3.63
CA ASP A 506 -5.64 -28.82 2.45
C ASP A 506 -5.14 -30.26 2.76
N ALA A 507 -5.18 -30.65 4.03
CA ALA A 507 -4.70 -31.93 4.57
C ALA A 507 -3.17 -32.14 4.47
N LEU A 508 -2.41 -31.12 4.09
CA LEU A 508 -0.96 -31.09 4.14
C LEU A 508 -0.50 -30.24 5.33
N LEU A 509 0.72 -30.51 5.80
CA LEU A 509 1.37 -29.67 6.80
C LEU A 509 2.44 -28.85 6.09
N GLY A 510 2.37 -27.54 6.27
CA GLY A 510 3.27 -26.59 5.65
C GLY A 510 3.63 -25.43 6.57
N ASN A 511 4.26 -24.44 5.95
CA ASN A 511 4.52 -23.16 6.58
C ASN A 511 3.65 -22.12 5.89
N LEU A 512 2.69 -21.57 6.62
CA LEU A 512 1.75 -20.59 6.09
C LEU A 512 2.30 -19.19 6.33
N LEU A 513 2.39 -18.40 5.27
CA LEU A 513 2.92 -17.05 5.30
C LEU A 513 1.81 -16.02 5.09
N ASP A 514 1.94 -14.88 5.77
CA ASP A 514 1.24 -13.65 5.41
C ASP A 514 1.88 -13.00 4.17
N SER A 515 1.23 -11.98 3.60
CA SER A 515 1.66 -11.27 2.39
C SER A 515 1.44 -9.76 2.55
N PRO A 516 2.42 -8.90 2.21
CA PRO A 516 2.24 -7.45 2.19
C PRO A 516 1.52 -7.02 0.90
N ASP A 517 0.23 -7.32 0.80
CA ASP A 517 -0.58 -7.07 -0.40
C ASP A 517 -0.53 -5.60 -0.82
N TRP A 518 -0.73 -4.67 0.13
CA TRP A 518 -0.64 -3.23 -0.13
C TRP A 518 0.73 -2.77 -0.63
N GLY A 519 1.79 -3.57 -0.47
CA GLY A 519 3.13 -3.30 -0.99
C GLY A 519 3.48 -4.10 -2.24
N SER A 520 2.52 -4.86 -2.79
CA SER A 520 2.72 -5.80 -3.91
C SER A 520 1.78 -5.53 -5.09
N LEU A 521 1.10 -4.39 -5.07
CA LEU A 521 0.09 -4.03 -6.06
C LEU A 521 0.74 -3.73 -7.42
N ILE A 522 0.06 -4.15 -8.50
CA ILE A 522 0.34 -3.68 -9.85
C ILE A 522 -0.80 -2.77 -10.27
N LEU A 523 -0.56 -1.45 -10.16
CA LEU A 523 -1.57 -0.44 -10.50
C LEU A 523 -1.63 -0.14 -11.99
N ASN A 524 -0.49 -0.26 -12.67
CA ASN A 524 -0.38 0.02 -14.09
C ASN A 524 -1.35 -0.85 -14.89
N PHE A 525 -2.32 -0.19 -15.51
CA PHE A 525 -3.37 -0.80 -16.33
C PHE A 525 -2.81 -1.61 -17.51
N ARG A 526 -1.65 -1.19 -18.03
CA ARG A 526 -0.96 -1.72 -19.21
C ARG A 526 0.13 -2.73 -18.84
N ALA A 527 0.11 -3.28 -17.62
CA ALA A 527 1.09 -4.26 -17.18
C ALA A 527 1.00 -5.57 -17.98
N ALA A 528 2.15 -6.21 -18.23
CA ALA A 528 2.22 -7.46 -18.96
C ALA A 528 1.36 -8.56 -18.31
N GLY A 529 0.50 -9.20 -19.10
CA GLY A 529 -0.38 -10.28 -18.65
C GLY A 529 -1.79 -9.84 -18.23
N SER A 530 -2.08 -8.53 -18.17
CA SER A 530 -3.47 -8.09 -18.12
C SER A 530 -4.19 -8.58 -19.38
N GLY A 531 -5.29 -9.30 -19.21
CA GLY A 531 -6.13 -9.76 -20.32
C GLY A 531 -6.66 -8.55 -21.07
N TRP A 532 -6.18 -8.32 -22.28
CA TRP A 532 -6.77 -7.38 -23.20
C TRP A 532 -6.67 -7.92 -24.63
N GLY A 533 -7.73 -7.70 -25.41
CA GLY A 533 -7.96 -8.35 -26.71
C GLY A 533 -6.97 -7.95 -27.81
N ASN A 534 -5.81 -8.61 -27.86
CA ASN A 534 -4.78 -8.41 -28.89
C ASN A 534 -4.45 -6.92 -29.15
N ASN A 535 -4.07 -6.22 -28.08
CA ASN A 535 -2.81 -5.47 -28.06
C ASN A 535 -1.91 -6.12 -27.01
#